data_AF-A0A507EHM1-F1
#
_entry.id   AF-A0A507EHM1-F1
#
_cell.length_a   1.000
_cell.length_b   1.000
_cell.length_c   1.000
_cell.angle_alpha   90.00
_cell.angle_beta   90.00
_cell.angle_gamma   90.00
#
_symmetry.space_group_name_H-M   'P 1'
#
loop_
_entity.id
_entity.type
_entity.pdbx_description
1 polymer ?
#
loop_
_entity_poly.entity_id
_entity_poly.type
_entity_poly.pdbx_seq_one_letter_code
_entity_poly.pdbx_strand_id
1 'polypeptide(L)'
;MQKLFLSLVLVLICGRYVDSCGCYGPTSCSLRGKRCNIGRFKYLSAWDPCVCDCCVVCNECSALLSGCVRAFASGMELAPPLATLHFNETMEPRALVHADGKKLGLWGDVCLNGTLPDGLGFEWNDTEGTFSLKGVPQQRGFWEPTVVVRGGGSQIWKADLKIRVR
;
A
#
# COMPACT_ATOMS: atom_id res chain seq x y z
N MET A 1 -21.12 43.17 -10.02
CA MET A 1 -20.60 42.08 -10.88
C MET A 1 -19.20 41.61 -10.43
N GLN A 2 -19.03 41.23 -9.15
CA GLN A 2 -17.70 40.88 -8.60
C GLN A 2 -17.70 39.53 -7.84
N LYS A 3 -18.89 39.02 -7.48
CA LYS A 3 -19.05 37.73 -6.77
C LYS A 3 -19.06 36.50 -7.70
N LEU A 4 -19.39 36.67 -8.99
CA LEU A 4 -19.41 35.58 -9.98
C LEU A 4 -18.00 35.14 -10.42
N PHE A 5 -17.02 36.05 -10.41
CA PHE A 5 -15.65 35.74 -10.81
C PHE A 5 -14.91 34.88 -9.77
N LEU A 6 -15.21 35.05 -8.48
CA LEU A 6 -14.54 34.32 -7.41
C LEU A 6 -14.92 32.83 -7.38
N SER A 7 -16.19 32.51 -7.70
CA SER A 7 -16.66 31.12 -7.77
C SER A 7 -16.09 30.36 -8.97
N LEU A 8 -15.86 31.05 -10.10
CA LEU A 8 -15.27 30.43 -11.30
C LEU A 8 -13.79 30.09 -11.09
N VAL A 9 -13.05 30.95 -10.38
CA VAL A 9 -11.64 30.73 -10.02
C VAL A 9 -11.49 29.59 -9.02
N LEU A 10 -12.41 29.42 -8.06
CA LEU A 10 -12.38 28.29 -7.12
C LEU A 10 -12.60 26.93 -7.80
N VAL A 11 -13.48 26.86 -8.81
CA VAL A 11 -13.72 25.62 -9.57
C VAL A 11 -12.51 25.26 -10.46
N LEU A 12 -11.82 26.26 -11.01
CA LEU A 12 -10.60 26.06 -11.81
C LEU A 12 -9.38 25.67 -10.96
N ILE A 13 -9.31 26.08 -9.69
CA ILE A 13 -8.23 25.70 -8.76
C ILE A 13 -8.50 24.35 -8.08
N CYS A 14 -9.77 23.98 -7.86
CA CYS A 14 -10.17 22.68 -7.34
C CYS A 14 -10.29 21.58 -8.40
N GLY A 15 -10.09 21.89 -9.68
CA GLY A 15 -9.92 20.93 -10.78
C GLY A 15 -8.60 20.14 -10.71
N ARG A 16 -8.07 19.87 -9.50
CA ARG A 16 -7.05 18.86 -9.32
C ARG A 16 -7.70 17.54 -9.62
N TYR A 17 -7.49 17.07 -10.85
CA TYR A 17 -7.72 15.72 -11.34
C TYR A 17 -7.78 14.72 -10.18
N VAL A 18 -8.99 14.40 -9.75
CA VAL A 18 -9.22 13.12 -9.11
C VAL A 18 -9.11 12.14 -10.27
N ASP A 19 -7.88 11.75 -10.59
CA ASP A 19 -7.62 10.64 -11.51
C ASP A 19 -8.13 9.37 -10.81
N SER A 20 -9.46 9.21 -10.86
CA SER A 20 -10.09 7.93 -10.59
C SER A 20 -9.60 6.99 -11.69
N CYS A 21 -8.60 6.19 -11.36
CA CYS A 21 -8.25 5.07 -12.21
C CYS A 21 -9.34 4.01 -12.10
N GLY A 22 -9.78 3.47 -13.24
CA GLY A 22 -10.67 2.30 -13.26
C GLY A 22 -9.86 1.01 -13.19
N CYS A 23 -10.38 -0.04 -12.55
CA CYS A 23 -9.80 -1.37 -12.66
C CYS A 23 -10.09 -1.92 -14.06
N TYR A 24 -9.06 -2.07 -14.88
CA TYR A 24 -9.19 -2.56 -16.27
C TYR A 24 -8.80 -4.03 -16.42
N GLY A 25 -8.38 -4.68 -15.34
CA GLY A 25 -7.95 -6.07 -15.28
C GLY A 25 -6.43 -6.22 -15.21
N PRO A 26 -5.94 -7.39 -14.78
CA PRO A 26 -4.54 -7.64 -14.42
C PRO A 26 -3.56 -7.65 -15.61
N THR A 27 -4.03 -7.46 -16.85
CA THR A 27 -3.16 -7.40 -18.04
C THR A 27 -3.36 -6.09 -18.82
N SER A 28 -3.92 -5.07 -18.17
CA SER A 28 -4.22 -3.80 -18.81
C SER A 28 -3.01 -2.87 -18.89
N CYS A 29 -1.98 -3.09 -18.08
CA CYS A 29 -0.73 -2.34 -18.07
C CYS A 29 0.50 -3.23 -17.94
N SER A 30 1.62 -2.77 -18.50
CA SER A 30 2.96 -3.33 -18.25
C SER A 30 3.49 -2.95 -16.86
N LEU A 31 4.58 -3.57 -16.40
CA LEU A 31 5.33 -3.14 -15.19
C LEU A 31 5.78 -1.67 -15.24
N ARG A 32 6.09 -1.14 -16.44
CA ARG A 32 6.43 0.28 -16.64
C ARG A 32 5.21 1.20 -16.66
N GLY A 33 4.02 0.64 -16.44
CA GLY A 33 2.71 1.28 -16.50
C GLY A 33 2.29 1.79 -17.88
N LYS A 34 2.87 1.27 -18.97
CA LYS A 34 2.31 1.49 -20.31
C LYS A 34 1.02 0.70 -20.46
N ARG A 35 -0.02 1.33 -21.01
CA ARG A 35 -1.29 0.66 -21.29
C ARG A 35 -1.11 -0.41 -22.37
N CYS A 36 -1.64 -1.58 -22.08
CA CYS A 36 -1.72 -2.71 -22.98
C CYS A 36 -3.03 -2.64 -23.77
N ASN A 37 -2.93 -2.29 -25.04
CA ASN A 37 -3.99 -2.30 -26.06
C ASN A 37 -5.39 -1.76 -25.68
N ILE A 38 -5.57 -0.46 -25.91
CA ILE A 38 -6.82 0.05 -26.47
C ILE A 38 -6.56 0.18 -27.99
N GLY A 39 -6.68 -0.93 -28.71
CA GLY A 39 -6.70 -1.03 -30.18
C GLY A 39 -5.53 -0.42 -30.97
N ARG A 40 -4.41 -1.14 -31.16
CA ARG A 40 -3.64 -1.27 -32.45
C ARG A 40 -2.21 -1.80 -32.31
N PHE A 41 -1.65 -1.96 -31.12
CA PHE A 41 -0.24 -2.36 -30.97
C PHE A 41 -0.12 -3.78 -30.41
N LYS A 42 0.00 -4.73 -31.35
CA LYS A 42 0.22 -6.16 -31.12
C LYS A 42 1.67 -6.51 -30.72
N TYR A 43 2.43 -5.55 -30.19
CA TYR A 43 3.85 -5.71 -29.90
C TYR A 43 4.17 -5.13 -28.52
N LEU A 44 3.87 -5.92 -27.49
CA LEU A 44 4.69 -5.88 -26.29
C LEU A 44 5.63 -7.05 -26.41
N SER A 45 6.90 -6.73 -26.71
CA SER A 45 7.99 -7.69 -26.72
C SER A 45 8.01 -8.46 -25.41
N ALA A 46 8.60 -9.66 -25.40
CA ALA A 46 8.84 -10.45 -24.18
C ALA A 46 9.44 -9.64 -23.00
N TRP A 47 10.07 -8.50 -23.28
CA TRP A 47 10.71 -7.58 -22.35
C TRP A 47 9.78 -6.59 -21.61
N ASP A 48 8.50 -6.47 -21.96
CA ASP A 48 7.56 -5.54 -21.31
C ASP A 48 6.15 -6.17 -21.19
N PRO A 49 6.00 -7.28 -20.44
CA PRO A 49 4.77 -8.05 -20.41
C PRO A 49 3.63 -7.30 -19.70
N CYS A 50 2.40 -7.53 -20.16
CA CYS A 50 1.17 -7.01 -19.57
C CYS A 50 0.73 -7.85 -18.38
N VAL A 51 1.12 -7.45 -17.18
CA VAL A 51 0.89 -8.23 -15.96
C VAL A 51 0.31 -7.41 -14.81
N CYS A 52 0.01 -6.13 -15.07
CA CYS A 52 -0.56 -5.22 -14.08
C CYS A 52 -1.93 -4.70 -14.49
N ASP A 53 -2.72 -4.31 -13.50
CA ASP A 53 -3.79 -3.35 -13.69
C ASP A 53 -3.22 -1.92 -13.77
N CYS A 54 -3.71 -1.12 -14.72
CA CYS A 54 -3.32 0.28 -14.83
C CYS A 54 -3.73 1.11 -13.61
N CYS A 55 -4.78 0.69 -12.90
CA CYS A 55 -5.11 1.24 -11.61
C CYS A 55 -4.35 0.49 -10.53
N VAL A 56 -3.34 1.14 -9.95
CA VAL A 56 -2.37 0.49 -9.06
C VAL A 56 -3.05 -0.23 -7.90
N VAL A 57 -4.10 0.37 -7.33
CA VAL A 57 -4.85 -0.19 -6.20
C VAL A 57 -5.68 -1.42 -6.54
N CYS A 58 -5.98 -1.66 -7.82
CA CYS A 58 -6.70 -2.84 -8.27
C CYS A 58 -5.79 -4.07 -8.40
N ASN A 59 -4.46 -3.88 -8.36
CA ASN A 59 -3.53 -5.00 -8.40
C ASN A 59 -3.64 -5.82 -7.11
N GLU A 60 -3.65 -7.14 -7.24
CA GLU A 60 -3.56 -8.08 -6.12
C GLU A 60 -2.16 -8.08 -5.49
N CYS A 61 -2.00 -8.71 -4.32
CA CYS A 61 -0.72 -8.71 -3.60
C CYS A 61 0.44 -9.29 -4.42
N SER A 62 0.22 -10.39 -5.14
CA SER A 62 1.24 -11.00 -6.00
C SER A 62 1.75 -10.01 -7.05
N ALA A 63 0.85 -9.28 -7.70
CA ALA A 63 1.18 -8.27 -8.70
C ALA A 63 1.89 -7.05 -8.08
N LEU A 64 1.39 -6.54 -6.95
CA LEU A 64 2.01 -5.43 -6.22
C LEU A 64 3.46 -5.76 -5.81
N LEU A 65 3.67 -6.96 -5.26
CA LEU A 65 4.99 -7.45 -4.86
C LEU A 65 5.90 -7.77 -6.04
N SER A 66 5.33 -8.05 -7.23
CA SER A 66 6.06 -8.27 -8.47
C SER A 66 6.41 -6.98 -9.24
N GLY A 67 6.11 -5.81 -8.67
CA GLY A 67 6.49 -4.52 -9.24
C GLY A 67 5.40 -3.81 -10.03
N CYS A 68 4.13 -4.21 -9.92
CA CYS A 68 2.99 -3.46 -10.47
C CYS A 68 2.68 -2.15 -9.72
N VAL A 69 3.68 -1.57 -9.04
CA VAL A 69 3.62 -0.30 -8.33
C VAL A 69 4.75 0.57 -8.84
N ARG A 70 4.43 1.70 -9.49
CA ARG A 70 5.46 2.61 -10.02
C ARG A 70 6.27 3.28 -8.90
N ALA A 71 5.58 3.68 -7.85
CA ALA A 71 6.17 4.32 -6.68
C ALA A 71 5.29 4.06 -5.46
N PHE A 72 5.92 3.79 -4.33
CA PHE A 72 5.23 3.70 -3.05
C PHE A 72 5.08 5.08 -2.43
N ALA A 73 3.96 5.32 -1.77
CA ALA A 73 3.82 6.42 -0.85
C ALA A 73 4.77 6.22 0.35
N SER A 74 5.42 7.31 0.76
CA SER A 74 6.46 7.33 1.77
C SER A 74 5.93 7.75 3.12
N GLY A 75 6.51 7.24 4.20
CA GLY A 75 6.20 7.67 5.56
C GLY A 75 5.19 6.78 6.28
N MET A 76 4.89 5.58 5.78
CA MET A 76 4.18 4.58 6.58
C MET A 76 5.15 3.92 7.57
N GLU A 77 4.73 3.82 8.82
CA GLU A 77 5.47 3.16 9.90
C GLU A 77 4.53 2.50 10.90
N LEU A 78 5.10 1.71 11.81
CA LEU A 78 4.37 1.17 12.96
C LEU A 78 4.39 2.18 14.12
N ALA A 79 3.22 2.49 14.66
CA ALA A 79 3.06 3.30 15.86
C ALA A 79 2.39 2.49 17.00
N PRO A 80 2.99 2.47 18.20
CA PRO A 80 4.35 2.96 18.46
C PRO A 80 5.41 2.09 17.75
N PRO A 81 6.66 2.58 17.61
CA PRO A 81 7.72 1.83 16.95
C PRO A 81 7.97 0.46 17.58
N LEU A 82 8.43 -0.49 16.77
CA LEU A 82 8.81 -1.82 17.26
C LEU A 82 10.03 -1.75 18.17
N ALA A 83 9.84 -2.16 19.42
CA ALA A 83 10.93 -2.54 20.31
C ALA A 83 11.34 -4.00 20.07
N THR A 84 12.37 -4.46 20.77
CA THR A 84 12.65 -5.91 20.84
C THR A 84 11.45 -6.59 21.49
N LEU A 85 10.93 -7.62 20.83
CA LEU A 85 9.84 -8.45 21.34
C LEU A 85 10.39 -9.57 22.21
N HIS A 86 9.57 -10.02 23.16
CA HIS A 86 9.91 -11.12 24.07
C HIS A 86 9.26 -12.40 23.58
N PHE A 87 10.03 -13.48 23.53
CA PHE A 87 9.55 -14.80 23.14
C PHE A 87 8.41 -15.27 24.05
N ASN A 88 7.31 -15.74 23.43
CA ASN A 88 6.13 -16.27 24.12
C ASN A 88 5.41 -15.27 25.04
N GLU A 89 5.58 -13.96 24.78
CA GLU A 89 4.85 -12.89 25.47
C GLU A 89 3.97 -12.13 24.47
N THR A 90 2.75 -11.77 24.88
CA THR A 90 1.86 -10.96 24.06
C THR A 90 2.48 -9.60 23.81
N MET A 91 2.62 -9.22 22.55
CA MET A 91 3.04 -7.86 22.20
C MET A 91 1.84 -6.90 22.21
N GLU A 92 2.09 -5.69 22.68
CA GLU A 92 1.13 -4.59 22.51
C GLU A 92 0.93 -4.28 21.01
N PRO A 93 -0.32 -4.10 20.54
CA PRO A 93 -0.61 -3.79 19.15
C PRO A 93 0.15 -2.57 18.63
N ARG A 94 0.66 -2.69 17.40
CA ARG A 94 1.32 -1.58 16.69
C ARG A 94 0.57 -1.28 15.39
N ALA A 95 -0.03 -0.09 15.28
CA ALA A 95 -0.82 0.30 14.11
C ALA A 95 0.07 0.80 12.97
N LEU A 96 -0.29 0.53 11.72
CA LEU A 96 0.31 1.18 10.56
C LEU A 96 -0.27 2.58 10.42
N VAL A 97 0.58 3.60 10.48
CA VAL A 97 0.18 5.00 10.38
C VAL A 97 1.16 5.78 9.52
N HIS A 98 0.81 7.01 9.17
CA HIS A 98 1.81 7.95 8.66
C HIS A 98 2.74 8.38 9.79
N ALA A 99 3.99 8.71 9.48
CA ALA A 99 5.02 9.15 10.44
C ALA A 99 4.67 10.46 11.18
N ASP A 100 3.68 11.21 10.69
CA ASP A 100 3.12 12.37 11.39
C ASP A 100 1.88 12.03 12.25
N GLY A 101 1.60 10.74 12.45
CA GLY A 101 0.47 10.21 13.22
C GLY A 101 -0.86 10.21 12.48
N LYS A 102 -0.92 10.64 11.21
CA LYS A 102 -2.17 10.66 10.45
C LYS A 102 -2.60 9.27 9.99
N LYS A 103 -3.92 9.11 9.90
CA LYS A 103 -4.55 7.94 9.26
C LYS A 103 -4.26 7.94 7.77
N LEU A 104 -3.88 6.78 7.25
CA LEU A 104 -3.57 6.55 5.83
C LEU A 104 -4.81 6.15 5.00
N GLY A 105 -5.93 5.86 5.68
CA GLY A 105 -7.13 5.29 5.05
C GLY A 105 -6.81 3.96 4.38
N LEU A 106 -6.17 3.05 5.11
CA LEU A 106 -5.75 1.75 4.58
C LEU A 106 -6.96 0.86 4.29
N TRP A 107 -6.85 -0.06 3.34
CA TRP A 107 -7.91 -1.01 3.00
C TRP A 107 -7.36 -2.20 2.20
N GLY A 108 -8.20 -3.24 2.04
CA GLY A 108 -7.84 -4.47 1.33
C GLY A 108 -6.86 -5.33 2.12
N ASP A 109 -6.15 -6.25 1.46
CA ASP A 109 -5.22 -7.13 2.17
C ASP A 109 -3.84 -6.51 2.35
N VAL A 110 -3.20 -6.87 3.47
CA VAL A 110 -1.78 -6.58 3.73
C VAL A 110 -0.91 -7.56 2.94
N CYS A 111 -0.08 -7.03 2.06
CA CYS A 111 0.85 -7.81 1.26
C CYS A 111 2.22 -7.85 1.94
N LEU A 112 2.73 -9.06 2.22
CA LEU A 112 4.04 -9.24 2.86
C LEU A 112 5.07 -9.74 1.85
N ASN A 113 6.21 -9.07 1.80
CA ASN A 113 7.43 -9.62 1.20
C ASN A 113 8.34 -10.12 2.32
N GLY A 114 8.60 -11.42 2.34
CA GLY A 114 9.22 -12.11 3.49
C GLY A 114 8.18 -12.67 4.46
N THR A 115 8.65 -13.16 5.60
CA THR A 115 7.80 -13.81 6.61
C THR A 115 7.84 -13.03 7.92
N LEU A 116 6.72 -13.06 8.63
CA LEU A 116 6.68 -12.67 10.04
C LEU A 116 7.15 -13.85 10.91
N PRO A 117 7.64 -13.59 12.13
CA PRO A 117 7.79 -14.65 13.13
C PRO A 117 6.45 -15.36 13.36
N ASP A 118 6.47 -16.67 13.57
CA ASP A 118 5.27 -17.43 13.91
C ASP A 118 4.53 -16.81 15.09
N GLY A 119 3.20 -16.78 15.00
CA GLY A 119 2.32 -16.20 16.01
C GLY A 119 2.16 -14.68 15.94
N LEU A 120 2.86 -13.99 15.03
CA LEU A 120 2.58 -12.59 14.70
C LEU A 120 1.77 -12.47 13.40
N GLY A 121 0.89 -11.48 13.35
CA GLY A 121 0.05 -11.21 12.19
C GLY A 121 -0.46 -9.77 12.13
N PHE A 122 -0.91 -9.37 10.95
CA PHE A 122 -1.63 -8.12 10.76
C PHE A 122 -3.13 -8.37 10.85
N GLU A 123 -3.79 -7.55 11.66
CA GLU A 123 -5.25 -7.55 11.79
C GLU A 123 -5.80 -6.18 11.43
N TRP A 124 -6.96 -6.17 10.78
CA TRP A 124 -7.71 -4.94 10.54
C TRP A 124 -8.34 -4.42 11.83
N ASN A 125 -8.18 -3.12 12.10
CA ASN A 125 -8.81 -2.42 13.21
C ASN A 125 -9.87 -1.46 12.66
N ASP A 126 -11.14 -1.86 12.74
CA ASP A 126 -12.29 -1.08 12.26
C ASP A 126 -12.40 0.30 12.94
N THR A 127 -12.09 0.38 14.24
CA THR A 127 -12.19 1.62 15.01
C THR A 127 -11.17 2.65 14.55
N GLU A 128 -9.94 2.21 14.30
CA GLU A 128 -8.86 3.09 13.86
C GLU A 128 -8.84 3.28 12.34
N GLY A 129 -9.42 2.37 11.57
CA GLY A 129 -9.38 2.37 10.10
C GLY A 129 -7.97 2.09 9.58
N THR A 130 -7.29 1.12 10.19
CA THR A 130 -5.92 0.74 9.85
C THR A 130 -5.62 -0.72 10.18
N PHE A 131 -4.45 -1.22 9.78
CA PHE A 131 -3.95 -2.53 10.19
C PHE A 131 -3.03 -2.40 11.40
N SER A 132 -3.08 -3.37 12.29
CA SER A 132 -2.17 -3.48 13.43
C SER A 132 -1.41 -4.79 13.40
N LEU A 133 -0.09 -4.72 13.63
CA LEU A 133 0.72 -5.89 13.94
C LEU A 133 0.47 -6.30 15.38
N LYS A 134 0.10 -7.56 15.60
CA LYS A 134 -0.24 -8.13 16.91
C LYS A 134 0.18 -9.59 17.00
N GLY A 135 0.16 -10.14 18.21
CA GLY A 135 0.26 -11.57 18.45
C GLY A 135 1.21 -11.94 19.58
N VAL A 136 1.63 -13.20 19.58
CA VAL A 136 2.59 -13.78 20.54
C VAL A 136 3.67 -14.46 19.72
N PRO A 137 4.92 -13.97 19.69
CA PRO A 137 5.95 -14.55 18.86
C PRO A 137 6.39 -15.91 19.42
N GLN A 138 6.34 -16.93 18.56
CA GLN A 138 6.62 -18.33 18.88
C GLN A 138 8.00 -18.79 18.39
N GLN A 139 8.81 -17.87 17.87
CA GLN A 139 10.17 -18.13 17.42
C GLN A 139 11.10 -16.99 17.82
N ARG A 140 12.34 -17.32 18.20
CA ARG A 140 13.41 -16.34 18.46
C ARG A 140 14.18 -16.09 17.17
N GLY A 141 14.64 -14.85 16.96
CA GLY A 141 15.37 -14.51 15.75
C GLY A 141 15.26 -13.05 15.32
N PHE A 142 15.59 -12.82 14.06
CA PHE A 142 15.53 -11.51 13.42
C PHE A 142 14.90 -11.64 12.03
N TRP A 143 13.92 -10.79 11.75
CA TRP A 143 13.18 -10.75 10.49
C TRP A 143 13.14 -9.32 9.96
N GLU A 144 13.28 -9.17 8.65
CA GLU A 144 13.18 -7.88 7.96
C GLU A 144 12.12 -7.92 6.84
N PRO A 145 10.83 -8.16 7.17
CA PRO A 145 9.79 -8.20 6.17
C PRO A 145 9.43 -6.78 5.71
N THR A 146 9.01 -6.69 4.45
CA THR A 146 8.38 -5.48 3.91
C THR A 146 6.87 -5.67 3.90
N VAL A 147 6.15 -4.65 4.34
CA VAL A 147 4.69 -4.57 4.32
C VAL A 147 4.25 -3.62 3.21
N VAL A 148 3.31 -4.05 2.37
CA VAL A 148 2.70 -3.25 1.30
C VAL A 148 1.18 -3.26 1.47
N VAL A 149 0.56 -2.07 1.50
CA VAL A 149 -0.88 -1.92 1.76
C VAL A 149 -1.48 -0.85 0.86
N ARG A 150 -2.75 -1.02 0.46
CA ARG A 150 -3.51 0.01 -0.28
C ARG A 150 -4.01 1.08 0.69
N GLY A 151 -3.99 2.34 0.28
CA GLY A 151 -4.47 3.47 1.06
C GLY A 151 -5.39 4.41 0.28
N GLY A 152 -5.76 5.52 0.93
CA GLY A 152 -6.56 6.56 0.30
C GLY A 152 -5.87 7.23 -0.89
N GLY A 153 -6.65 7.80 -1.80
CA GLY A 153 -6.12 8.54 -2.96
C GLY A 153 -5.37 7.68 -3.98
N SER A 154 -5.72 6.40 -4.09
CA SER A 154 -5.07 5.43 -4.98
C SER A 154 -3.59 5.19 -4.67
N GLN A 155 -3.16 5.44 -3.43
CA GLN A 155 -1.79 5.26 -2.99
C GLN A 155 -1.53 3.81 -2.55
N ILE A 156 -0.33 3.32 -2.84
CA ILE A 156 0.19 2.08 -2.26
C ILE A 156 1.28 2.47 -1.27
N TRP A 157 1.12 2.08 -0.02
CA TRP A 157 2.05 2.36 1.06
C TRP A 157 3.01 1.19 1.24
N LYS A 158 4.24 1.52 1.63
CA LYS A 158 5.27 0.53 1.96
C LYS A 158 5.91 0.88 3.30
N ALA A 159 6.11 -0.13 4.15
CA ALA A 159 6.90 -0.02 5.37
C ALA A 159 7.87 -1.20 5.45
N ASP A 160 9.15 -0.91 5.67
CA ASP A 160 10.17 -1.92 5.92
C ASP A 160 10.27 -2.14 7.44
N LEU A 161 10.06 -3.38 7.90
CA LEU A 161 10.06 -3.70 9.31
C LEU A 161 11.39 -4.32 9.73
N LYS A 162 11.71 -4.18 11.01
CA LYS A 162 12.82 -4.88 11.67
C LYS A 162 12.30 -5.50 12.95
N ILE A 163 12.05 -6.81 12.93
CA ILE A 163 11.48 -7.54 14.05
C ILE A 163 12.58 -8.36 14.70
N ARG A 164 12.84 -8.12 15.98
CA ARG A 164 13.78 -8.90 16.79
C ARG A 164 13.01 -9.53 17.94
N VAL A 165 13.05 -10.85 18.03
CA VAL A 165 12.46 -11.60 19.15
C VAL A 165 13.60 -12.21 19.97
N ARG A 166 13.59 -11.95 21.28
CA ARG A 166 14.59 -12.48 22.22
C ARG A 166 13.99 -13.36 23.28
#